data_AF-A0A7K2VEU7-F1
#
_entry.id   AF-A0A7K2VEU7-F1
#
_cell.length_a   1.000
_cell.length_b   1.000
_cell.length_c   1.000
_cell.angle_alpha   90.00
_cell.angle_beta   90.00
_cell.angle_gamma   90.00
#
_symmetry.space_group_name_H-M   'P 1'
#
loop_
_entity.id
_entity.type
_entity.pdbx_description
1 polymer ?
#
loop_
_entity_poly.entity_id
_entity_poly.type
_entity_poly.pdbx_seq_one_letter_code
_entity_poly.pdbx_strand_id
1 'polypeptide(L)'
;NASPEPVKKGKTITVTGALTRASWDYNKYYGYGAQSVKLQFVKKGSTTWSTLKTVTTDANGNLKTTVTASVDGAFRYVYAGVSTTAAVTSGGDAVDVQ
;
A
#
# COMPACT_ATOMS: atom_id res chain seq x y z
N ASN A 1 -2.60 -1.88 5.68
CA ASN A 1 -3.87 -1.82 6.41
C ASN A 1 -4.79 -0.80 5.77
N ALA A 2 -6.03 -1.13 5.51
CA ALA A 2 -7.09 -0.30 4.94
C ALA A 2 -8.21 -0.22 5.98
N SER A 3 -8.63 0.99 6.33
CA SER A 3 -9.58 1.22 7.41
C SER A 3 -10.38 2.50 7.20
N PRO A 4 -11.60 2.65 7.75
CA PRO A 4 -12.33 1.67 8.57
C PRO A 4 -12.81 0.47 7.76
N GLU A 5 -13.07 -0.64 8.46
CA GLU A 5 -13.71 -1.83 7.91
C GLU A 5 -14.69 -2.39 8.96
N PRO A 6 -15.96 -2.65 8.59
CA PRO A 6 -16.60 -2.35 7.30
C PRO A 6 -16.75 -0.85 7.06
N VAL A 7 -16.89 -0.44 5.79
CA VAL A 7 -17.03 0.97 5.40
C VAL A 7 -18.25 1.16 4.50
N LYS A 8 -19.02 2.24 4.73
CA LYS A 8 -20.14 2.57 3.85
C LYS A 8 -19.64 3.02 2.48
N LYS A 9 -20.34 2.62 1.42
CA LYS A 9 -20.08 3.08 0.06
C LYS A 9 -20.03 4.61 -0.02
N GLY A 10 -19.07 5.13 -0.78
CA GLY A 10 -18.82 6.57 -0.92
C GLY A 10 -18.05 7.20 0.24
N LYS A 11 -17.74 6.45 1.32
CA LYS A 11 -16.91 6.96 2.42
C LYS A 11 -15.42 6.75 2.16
N THR A 12 -14.61 7.44 2.95
CA THR A 12 -13.16 7.41 2.83
C THR A 12 -12.57 6.20 3.53
N ILE A 13 -11.69 5.49 2.84
CA ILE A 13 -10.79 4.47 3.38
C ILE A 13 -9.39 5.10 3.47
N THR A 14 -8.75 4.98 4.62
CA THR A 14 -7.33 5.26 4.83
C THR A 14 -6.53 3.99 4.67
N VAL A 15 -5.58 3.99 3.73
CA VAL A 15 -4.68 2.87 3.47
C VAL A 15 -3.27 3.23 3.95
N THR A 16 -2.78 2.51 4.94
CA THR A 16 -1.45 2.66 5.54
C THR A 16 -0.55 1.47 5.23
N GLY A 17 0.76 1.70 5.28
CA GLY A 17 1.79 0.68 5.15
C GLY A 17 3.16 1.25 5.52
N ALA A 18 4.20 0.44 5.38
CA ALA A 18 5.58 0.87 5.53
C ALA A 18 6.46 0.16 4.48
N LEU A 19 7.42 0.88 3.92
CA LEU A 19 8.49 0.33 3.11
C LEU A 19 9.77 0.34 3.95
N THR A 20 10.38 -0.81 4.10
CA THR A 20 11.64 -0.96 4.84
C THR A 20 12.73 -1.53 3.94
N ARG A 21 13.97 -1.11 4.18
CA ARG A 21 15.16 -1.60 3.48
C ARG A 21 16.15 -2.18 4.49
N ALA A 22 16.77 -3.30 4.12
CA ALA A 22 17.83 -3.92 4.91
C ALA A 22 19.06 -3.00 4.95
N SER A 23 19.68 -2.90 6.13
CA SER A 23 20.99 -2.29 6.34
C SER A 23 21.93 -3.32 6.96
N TRP A 24 23.01 -3.60 6.25
CA TRP A 24 24.07 -4.50 6.71
C TRP A 24 24.99 -3.83 7.74
N ASP A 25 25.15 -2.51 7.68
CA ASP A 25 25.96 -1.75 8.65
C ASP A 25 25.42 -1.91 10.09
N TYR A 26 24.10 -1.94 10.23
CA TYR A 26 23.41 -2.03 11.51
C TYR A 26 22.69 -3.36 11.75
N ASN A 27 22.82 -4.32 10.82
CA ASN A 27 22.15 -5.63 10.84
C ASN A 27 20.65 -5.57 11.15
N LYS A 28 19.93 -4.60 10.58
CA LYS A 28 18.48 -4.44 10.75
C LYS A 28 17.81 -3.77 9.57
N TYR A 29 16.48 -3.78 9.57
CA TYR A 29 15.66 -3.04 8.60
C TYR A 29 15.36 -1.63 9.10
N TYR A 30 15.44 -0.66 8.20
CA TYR A 30 15.05 0.73 8.44
C TYR A 30 13.95 1.16 7.48
N GLY A 31 13.21 2.18 7.89
CA GLY A 31 12.29 2.89 7.01
C GLY A 31 12.99 3.41 5.76
N TYR A 32 12.44 3.10 4.59
CA TYR A 32 13.00 3.53 3.32
C TYR A 32 12.22 4.73 2.77
N GLY A 33 12.70 5.92 3.09
CA GLY A 33 12.04 7.17 2.75
C GLY A 33 12.23 7.65 1.32
N ALA A 34 11.40 8.63 0.93
CA ALA A 34 11.41 9.30 -0.37
C ALA A 34 11.27 8.33 -1.57
N GLN A 35 10.60 7.19 -1.37
CA GLN A 35 10.38 6.18 -2.40
C GLN A 35 8.99 6.27 -3.00
N SER A 36 8.90 6.11 -4.31
CA SER A 36 7.63 6.03 -5.04
C SER A 36 7.04 4.63 -4.95
N VAL A 37 5.83 4.51 -4.38
CA VAL A 37 5.13 3.24 -4.14
C VAL A 37 3.70 3.34 -4.69
N LYS A 38 3.28 2.33 -5.47
CA LYS A 38 1.95 2.28 -6.08
C LYS A 38 0.95 1.64 -5.12
N LEU A 39 -0.15 2.32 -4.84
CA LEU A 39 -1.34 1.72 -4.24
C LEU A 39 -2.17 1.06 -5.35
N GLN A 40 -2.38 -0.25 -5.24
CA GLN A 40 -3.20 -1.02 -6.16
C GLN A 40 -4.46 -1.55 -5.46
N PHE A 41 -5.48 -1.79 -6.27
CA PHE A 41 -6.74 -2.40 -5.85
C PHE A 41 -7.16 -3.51 -6.78
N VAL A 42 -7.78 -4.55 -6.23
CA VAL A 42 -8.48 -5.60 -6.96
C VAL A 42 -9.90 -5.72 -6.41
N LYS A 43 -10.89 -5.75 -7.31
CA LYS A 43 -12.28 -5.97 -6.93
C LYS A 43 -12.46 -7.42 -6.48
N LYS A 44 -13.30 -7.67 -5.47
CA LYS A 44 -13.67 -9.03 -5.03
C LYS A 44 -14.19 -9.87 -6.20
N GLY A 45 -13.63 -11.07 -6.37
CA GLY A 45 -13.92 -11.96 -7.50
C GLY A 45 -13.11 -11.69 -8.77
N SER A 46 -12.28 -10.64 -8.80
CA SER A 46 -11.32 -10.39 -9.88
C SER A 46 -9.91 -10.84 -9.49
N THR A 47 -9.07 -11.07 -10.49
CA THR A 47 -7.62 -11.30 -10.35
C THR A 47 -6.79 -10.14 -10.86
N THR A 48 -7.43 -9.12 -11.45
CA THR A 48 -6.76 -8.00 -12.11
C THR A 48 -6.54 -6.85 -11.14
N TRP A 49 -5.28 -6.56 -10.85
CA TRP A 49 -4.88 -5.43 -10.02
C TRP A 49 -4.74 -4.16 -10.85
N SER A 50 -5.35 -3.07 -10.41
CA SER A 50 -5.22 -1.74 -11.01
C SER A 50 -4.54 -0.77 -10.06
N THR A 51 -3.68 0.10 -10.60
CA THR A 51 -3.03 1.15 -9.80
C THR A 51 -4.01 2.31 -9.62
N LEU A 52 -4.35 2.61 -8.36
CA LEU A 52 -5.23 3.72 -8.02
C LEU A 52 -4.45 5.01 -7.80
N LYS A 53 -3.30 4.91 -7.11
CA LYS A 53 -2.48 6.05 -6.72
C LYS A 53 -1.00 5.68 -6.70
N THR A 54 -0.16 6.69 -6.81
CA THR A 54 1.27 6.62 -6.48
C THR A 54 1.51 7.50 -5.26
N VAL A 55 2.15 6.96 -4.23
CA VAL A 55 2.40 7.60 -2.94
C VAL A 55 3.90 7.59 -2.69
N THR A 56 4.43 8.69 -2.15
CA THR A 56 5.82 8.77 -1.72
C THR A 56 5.92 8.43 -0.24
N THR A 57 6.87 7.58 0.15
CA THR A 57 7.14 7.29 1.56
C THR A 57 7.66 8.52 2.30
N ASP A 58 7.26 8.68 3.56
CA ASP A 58 7.85 9.71 4.43
C ASP A 58 9.30 9.36 4.80
N ALA A 59 9.98 10.23 5.56
CA ALA A 59 11.38 10.03 5.96
C ALA A 59 11.62 8.72 6.74
N ASN A 60 10.57 8.18 7.39
CA ASN A 60 10.59 6.95 8.16
C ASN A 60 10.07 5.75 7.36
N GLY A 61 9.87 5.89 6.05
CA GLY A 61 9.37 4.81 5.19
C GLY A 61 7.86 4.57 5.29
N ASN A 62 7.09 5.39 5.99
CA ASN A 62 5.66 5.17 6.14
C ASN A 62 4.89 5.59 4.89
N LEU A 63 3.81 4.87 4.63
CA LEU A 63 2.85 5.12 3.56
C LEU A 63 1.49 5.42 4.18
N LYS A 64 0.84 6.48 3.70
CA LYS A 64 -0.53 6.80 4.06
C LYS A 64 -1.20 7.51 2.88
N THR A 65 -2.36 7.01 2.48
CA THR A 65 -3.23 7.71 1.53
C THR A 65 -4.68 7.39 1.80
N THR A 66 -5.58 8.12 1.14
CA THR A 66 -7.02 7.92 1.23
C THR A 66 -7.60 7.62 -0.14
N VAL A 67 -8.63 6.76 -0.17
CA VAL A 67 -9.41 6.41 -1.35
C VAL A 67 -10.90 6.37 -0.99
N THR A 68 -11.78 6.44 -1.98
CA THR A 68 -13.23 6.32 -1.75
C THR A 68 -13.66 4.87 -1.89
N ALA A 69 -14.37 4.35 -0.88
CA ALA A 69 -15.00 3.04 -0.90
C ALA A 69 -16.06 2.98 -2.00
N SER A 70 -15.95 2.02 -2.92
CA SER A 70 -16.90 1.88 -4.03
C SER A 70 -17.54 0.49 -4.08
N VAL A 71 -16.72 -0.54 -3.95
CA VAL A 71 -17.09 -1.97 -3.95
C VAL A 71 -16.10 -2.75 -3.07
N ASP A 72 -16.50 -3.94 -2.64
CA ASP A 72 -15.61 -4.90 -2.00
C ASP A 72 -14.37 -5.19 -2.85
N GLY A 73 -13.25 -5.36 -2.17
CA GLY A 73 -11.99 -5.75 -2.81
C GLY A 73 -10.84 -5.77 -1.85
N ALA A 74 -9.62 -5.75 -2.38
CA ALA A 74 -8.41 -5.70 -1.58
C ALA A 74 -7.42 -4.64 -2.10
N PHE A 75 -6.67 -4.04 -1.18
CA PHE A 75 -5.63 -3.06 -1.44
C PHE A 75 -4.24 -3.65 -1.22
N ARG A 76 -3.25 -3.25 -2.02
CA ARG A 76 -1.84 -3.57 -1.78
C ARG A 76 -0.93 -2.43 -2.20
N TYR A 77 0.25 -2.36 -1.60
CA TYR A 77 1.32 -1.50 -2.05
C TYR A 77 2.34 -2.27 -2.89
N VAL A 78 2.83 -1.64 -3.96
CA VAL A 78 3.87 -2.18 -4.85
C VAL A 78 4.99 -1.17 -4.99
N TYR A 79 6.17 -1.53 -4.50
CA TYR A 79 7.41 -0.82 -4.74
C TYR A 79 8.11 -1.43 -5.94
N ALA A 80 8.40 -0.61 -6.96
CA ALA A 80 8.97 -1.08 -8.22
C ALA A 80 10.47 -1.42 -8.13
N GLY A 81 11.12 -1.12 -7.01
CA GLY A 81 12.56 -1.26 -6.89
C GLY A 81 13.33 -0.13 -7.60
N VAL A 82 14.62 -0.08 -7.32
CA VAL A 82 15.62 0.72 -8.02
C VAL A 82 16.87 -0.13 -8.23
N SER A 83 17.89 0.39 -8.92
CA SER A 83 19.13 -0.37 -9.21
C SER A 83 19.82 -0.99 -7.99
N THR A 84 19.63 -0.42 -6.80
CA THR A 84 20.25 -0.89 -5.55
C THR A 84 19.27 -1.51 -4.55
N THR A 85 17.99 -1.64 -4.89
CA THR A 85 16.97 -2.21 -4.00
C THR A 85 15.90 -2.92 -4.80
N ALA A 86 15.72 -4.22 -4.55
CA ALA A 86 14.75 -5.04 -5.26
C ALA A 86 13.31 -4.53 -5.11
N ALA A 87 12.48 -4.83 -6.10
CA ALA A 87 11.04 -4.61 -6.05
C ALA A 87 10.38 -5.49 -4.97
N VAL A 88 9.30 -4.99 -4.36
CA VAL A 88 8.50 -5.77 -3.40
C VAL A 88 7.03 -5.41 -3.50
N THR A 89 6.18 -6.40 -3.29
CA THR A 89 4.72 -6.25 -3.24
C THR A 89 4.24 -6.66 -1.85
N SER A 90 3.42 -5.82 -1.21
CA SER A 90 2.81 -6.16 0.07
C SER A 90 1.75 -7.25 -0.08
N GLY A 91 1.38 -7.88 1.04
CA GLY A 91 0.12 -8.61 1.12
C GLY A 91 -1.06 -7.73 0.73
N GLY A 92 -2.12 -8.36 0.21
CA GLY A 92 -3.39 -7.71 -0.04
C GLY A 92 -4.20 -7.60 1.24
N ASP A 93 -4.93 -6.49 1.40
CA ASP A 93 -5.76 -6.21 2.56
C ASP A 93 -7.19 -5.94 2.13
N ALA A 94 -8.11 -6.81 2.55
CA ALA A 94 -9.49 -6.79 2.11
C ALA A 94 -10.26 -5.63 2.78
N VAL A 95 -11.28 -5.12 2.09
CA VAL A 95 -12.24 -4.19 2.64
C VAL A 95 -13.65 -4.58 2.20
N ASP A 96 -14.55 -4.71 3.18
CA ASP A 96 -15.99 -4.87 2.98
C ASP A 96 -16.70 -3.49 2.85
N VAL A 97 -17.46 -3.31 1.76
CA VAL A 97 -18.19 -2.07 1.47
C VAL A 97 -19.70 -2.30 1.57
N GLN A 98 -20.35 -1.56 2.47
CA GLN A 98 -21.79 -1.64 2.76
C GLN A 98 -22.62 -0.54 2.09
#